data_AF-A0A938GL86-F1
#
_entry.id   AF-A0A938GL86-F1
#
_cell.length_a   1.000
_cell.length_b   1.000
_cell.length_c   1.000
_cell.angle_alpha   90.00
_cell.angle_beta   90.00
_cell.angle_gamma   90.00
#
_symmetry.space_group_name_H-M   'P 1'
#
loop_
_entity.id
_entity.type
_entity.pdbx_description
1 polymer ?
#
loop_
_entity_poly.entity_id
_entity_poly.type
_entity_poly.pdbx_seq_one_letter_code
_entity_poly.pdbx_strand_id
1 'polypeptide(L)'
;MSRLRNISIRAKLMFFGVGTSALSLAIALVLLGFNEWQSFERENSRQMTVLAGVISENCRPAIEFDRPEDAATILASLAQEGHVVDAAIFNAQGNYFSA
;
A
#
# COMPACT_ATOMS: atom_id res chain seq x y z
N MET A 1 26.44 -42.33 -4.85
CA MET A 1 25.02 -42.11 -4.44
C MET A 1 24.56 -43.19 -3.44
N SER A 2 25.02 -43.15 -2.18
CA SER A 2 24.68 -44.20 -1.18
C SER A 2 24.24 -43.66 0.19
N ARG A 3 24.23 -42.34 0.40
CA ARG A 3 23.93 -41.74 1.71
C ARG A 3 22.45 -41.79 2.12
N LEU A 4 21.53 -41.94 1.16
CA LEU A 4 20.09 -42.06 1.42
C LEU A 4 19.65 -43.48 1.83
N ARG A 5 20.52 -44.49 1.68
CA ARG A 5 20.16 -45.91 1.90
C ARG A 5 20.41 -46.39 3.33
N ASN A 6 21.30 -45.72 4.08
CA ASN A 6 21.61 -46.04 5.48
C ASN A 6 20.86 -45.19 6.51
N ILE A 7 19.92 -44.36 6.07
CA ILE A 7 19.08 -43.56 6.97
C ILE A 7 17.95 -44.45 7.49
N SER A 8 17.85 -44.55 8.82
CA SER A 8 16.78 -45.25 9.54
C SER A 8 15.39 -44.89 8.97
N ILE A 9 14.52 -45.89 8.79
CA ILE A 9 13.13 -45.73 8.31
C ILE A 9 12.38 -44.65 9.12
N ARG A 10 12.71 -44.53 10.43
CA ARG A 10 12.18 -43.50 11.33
C ARG A 10 12.53 -42.08 10.87
N ALA A 11 13.77 -41.85 10.46
CA ALA A 11 14.19 -40.55 9.94
C ALA A 11 13.57 -40.25 8.56
N LYS A 12 13.30 -41.28 7.75
CA LYS A 12 12.61 -41.12 6.47
C LYS A 12 11.15 -40.70 6.66
N LEU A 13 10.42 -41.35 7.58
CA LEU A 13 9.05 -40.98 7.95
C LEU A 13 8.98 -39.59 8.58
N MET A 14 9.93 -39.26 9.46
CA MET A 14 10.01 -37.94 10.08
C MET A 14 10.31 -36.84 9.05
N PHE A 15 11.18 -37.11 8.07
CA PHE A 15 11.48 -36.16 7.01
C PHE A 15 10.26 -35.85 6.13
N PHE A 16 9.43 -36.85 5.83
CA PHE A 16 8.18 -36.60 5.10
C PHE A 16 7.18 -35.79 5.93
N GLY A 17 6.96 -36.13 7.20
CA GLY A 17 6.02 -35.40 8.05
C GLY A 17 6.45 -33.96 8.34
N VAL A 18 7.71 -33.76 8.72
CA VAL A 18 8.25 -32.40 8.95
C VAL A 18 8.37 -31.64 7.63
N GLY A 19 8.73 -32.33 6.54
CA GLY A 19 8.86 -31.74 5.22
C GLY A 19 7.54 -31.22 4.67
N THR A 20 6.43 -31.95 4.84
CA THR A 20 5.11 -31.48 4.40
C THR A 20 4.65 -30.28 5.20
N SER A 21 4.83 -30.27 6.52
CA SER A 21 4.51 -29.11 7.35
C SER A 21 5.38 -27.89 7.05
N ALA A 22 6.68 -28.08 6.84
CA ALA A 22 7.58 -27.01 6.44
C ALA A 22 7.21 -26.44 5.06
N LEU A 23 6.85 -27.31 4.12
CA LEU A 23 6.40 -26.90 2.78
C LEU A 23 5.08 -26.15 2.84
N SER A 24 4.12 -26.60 3.65
CA SER A 24 2.84 -25.90 3.80
C SER A 24 3.02 -24.51 4.41
N LEU A 25 3.90 -24.39 5.42
CA LEU A 25 4.27 -23.09 6.00
C LEU A 25 4.95 -22.19 4.97
N ALA A 26 5.90 -22.71 4.20
CA ALA A 26 6.59 -21.95 3.16
C ALA A 26 5.61 -21.43 2.10
N ILE A 27 4.68 -22.26 1.63
CA ILE A 27 3.64 -21.86 0.68
C ILE A 27 2.73 -20.78 1.28
N ALA A 28 2.31 -20.95 2.54
CA ALA A 28 1.47 -19.95 3.21
C ALA A 28 2.18 -18.59 3.30
N LEU A 29 3.47 -18.57 3.68
CA LEU A 29 4.25 -17.33 3.76
C LEU A 29 4.38 -16.65 2.39
N VAL A 30 4.62 -17.42 1.32
CA VAL A 30 4.71 -16.88 -0.04
C VAL A 30 3.37 -16.28 -0.48
N LEU A 31 2.26 -16.98 -0.24
CA LEU A 31 0.92 -16.50 -0.59
C LEU A 31 0.55 -15.24 0.20
N LEU A 32 0.86 -15.20 1.49
CA LEU A 32 0.63 -14.03 2.35
C LEU A 32 1.45 -12.84 1.87
N GLY A 33 2.77 -13.01 1.66
CA GLY A 33 3.63 -11.93 1.17
C GLY A 33 3.20 -11.41 -0.20
N PHE A 34 2.75 -12.30 -1.10
CA PHE A 34 2.23 -11.90 -2.40
C PHE A 34 0.90 -11.13 -2.30
N ASN A 35 0.02 -11.54 -1.39
CA ASN A 35 -1.23 -10.83 -1.13
C ASN A 35 -0.96 -9.44 -0.54
N GLU A 36 -0.08 -9.35 0.45
CA GLU A 36 0.32 -8.08 1.06
C GLU A 36 0.93 -7.13 0.03
N TRP A 37 1.84 -7.61 -0.82
CA TRP A 37 2.42 -6.80 -1.89
C TRP A 37 1.35 -6.21 -2.82
N GLN A 38 0.42 -7.05 -3.27
CA GLN A 38 -0.66 -6.62 -4.15
C GLN A 38 -1.68 -5.71 -3.47
N SER A 39 -1.92 -5.90 -2.18
CA SER A 39 -2.88 -5.11 -1.41
C SER A 39 -2.29 -3.77 -0.98
N PHE A 40 -0.96 -3.71 -0.78
CA PHE A 40 -0.25 -2.49 -0.37
C PHE A 40 -0.45 -1.34 -1.37
N GLU A 41 -0.27 -1.60 -2.66
CA GLU A 41 -0.45 -0.58 -3.70
C GLU A 41 -1.91 -0.09 -3.77
N ARG A 42 -2.86 -1.04 -3.71
CA ARG A 42 -4.29 -0.75 -3.77
C ARG A 42 -4.77 0.04 -2.55
N GLU A 43 -4.34 -0.35 -1.36
CA GLU A 43 -4.74 0.31 -0.12
C GLU A 43 -4.15 1.72 -0.03
N ASN A 44 -2.88 1.88 -0.40
CA ASN A 44 -2.25 3.19 -0.41
C ASN A 44 -2.94 4.14 -1.42
N SER A 45 -3.26 3.65 -2.61
CA SER A 45 -4.00 4.43 -3.62
C SER A 45 -5.42 4.78 -3.15
N ARG A 46 -6.10 3.85 -2.46
CA ARG A 46 -7.44 4.06 -1.91
C ARG A 46 -7.42 5.14 -0.83
N GLN A 47 -6.46 5.09 0.09
CA GLN A 47 -6.29 6.11 1.14
C GLN A 47 -6.01 7.48 0.54
N MET A 48 -5.12 7.57 -0.45
CA MET A 48 -4.83 8.81 -1.16
C MET A 48 -6.08 9.36 -1.88
N THR A 49 -6.90 8.48 -2.46
CA THR A 49 -8.14 8.87 -3.15
C THR A 49 -9.18 9.42 -2.17
N VAL A 50 -9.32 8.80 -0.98
CA VAL A 50 -10.21 9.29 0.07
C VAL A 50 -9.74 10.66 0.57
N LEU A 51 -8.44 10.82 0.83
CA LEU A 51 -7.84 12.08 1.24
C LEU A 51 -8.07 13.17 0.18
N ALA A 52 -7.84 12.86 -1.10
CA ALA A 52 -8.12 13.77 -2.21
C ALA A 52 -9.59 14.19 -2.29
N GLY A 53 -10.53 13.27 -2.02
CA GLY A 53 -11.96 13.59 -1.95
C GLY A 53 -12.27 14.60 -0.84
N VAL A 54 -11.74 14.39 0.36
CA VAL A 54 -11.91 15.30 1.50
C VAL A 54 -11.28 16.67 1.23
N ILE A 55 -10.07 16.72 0.67
CA ILE A 55 -9.42 17.99 0.29
C ILE A 55 -10.24 18.72 -0.77
N SER A 56 -10.75 18.00 -1.77
CA SER A 56 -11.55 18.58 -2.87
C SER A 56 -12.83 19.23 -2.34
N GLU A 57 -13.54 18.58 -1.42
CA GLU A 57 -14.72 19.17 -0.77
C GLU A 57 -14.37 20.42 0.04
N ASN A 58 -13.26 20.38 0.79
CA ASN A 58 -12.81 21.51 1.60
C ASN A 58 -12.27 22.68 0.75
N CYS A 59 -11.70 22.41 -0.42
CA CYS A 59 -11.16 23.43 -1.32
C CYS A 59 -12.20 23.95 -2.32
N ARG A 60 -13.38 23.33 -2.42
CA ARG A 60 -14.46 23.77 -3.32
C ARG A 60 -14.85 25.23 -3.11
N PRO A 61 -15.02 25.74 -1.88
CA PRO A 61 -15.28 27.16 -1.65
C PRO A 61 -14.11 28.04 -2.12
N ALA A 62 -12.87 27.63 -1.89
CA ALA A 62 -11.70 28.39 -2.33
C ALA A 62 -11.67 28.54 -3.87
N ILE A 63 -12.04 27.50 -4.61
CA ILE A 63 -12.17 27.56 -6.07
C ILE A 63 -13.37 28.41 -6.50
N GLU A 64 -14.52 28.26 -5.86
CA GLU A 64 -15.76 28.97 -6.22
C GLU A 64 -15.68 30.49 -5.97
N PHE A 65 -14.88 30.91 -4.99
CA PHE A 65 -14.61 32.31 -4.68
C PHE A 65 -13.29 32.85 -5.27
N ASP A 66 -12.57 32.05 -6.08
CA ASP A 66 -11.26 32.40 -6.67
C ASP A 66 -10.23 32.89 -5.64
N ARG A 67 -10.13 32.14 -4.52
CA ARG A 67 -9.28 32.44 -3.36
C ARG A 67 -8.17 31.39 -3.21
N PRO A 68 -7.10 31.46 -4.02
CA PRO A 68 -6.02 30.47 -4.00
C PRO A 68 -5.28 30.40 -2.65
N GLU A 69 -5.28 31.49 -1.87
CA GLU A 69 -4.67 31.53 -0.53
C GLU A 69 -5.39 30.63 0.50
N ASP A 70 -6.71 30.50 0.39
CA ASP A 70 -7.51 29.64 1.26
C ASP A 70 -7.21 28.16 0.93
N ALA A 71 -7.05 27.83 -0.37
CA ALA A 71 -6.64 26.50 -0.82
C ALA A 71 -5.20 26.16 -0.41
N ALA A 72 -4.26 27.09 -0.52
CA ALA A 72 -2.87 26.89 -0.08
C ALA A 72 -2.78 26.57 1.41
N THR A 73 -3.62 27.21 2.24
CA THR A 73 -3.67 26.94 3.68
C THR A 73 -4.13 25.52 3.98
N ILE A 74 -5.11 25.02 3.22
CA ILE A 74 -5.59 23.63 3.33
C ILE A 74 -4.49 22.66 2.87
N LEU A 75 -3.84 22.92 1.74
CA LEU A 75 -2.77 22.07 1.21
C LEU A 75 -1.53 22.04 2.13
N ALA A 76 -1.18 23.17 2.75
CA ALA A 76 -0.10 23.24 3.72
C ALA A 76 -0.31 22.33 4.94
N SER A 77 -1.56 22.00 5.29
CA SER A 77 -1.85 21.04 6.36
C SER A 77 -1.41 19.61 6.01
N LEU A 78 -1.37 19.27 4.71
CA LEU A 78 -0.94 17.95 4.22
C LEU A 78 0.57 17.76 4.31
N ALA A 79 1.34 18.84 4.44
CA ALA A 79 2.78 18.75 4.66
C ALA A 79 3.14 18.05 5.98
N GLN A 80 2.19 17.92 6.93
CA GLN A 80 2.38 17.15 8.16
C GLN A 80 2.10 15.64 7.97
N GLU A 81 1.46 15.26 6.87
CA GLU A 81 1.13 13.88 6.54
C GLU A 81 2.34 13.20 5.88
N GLY A 82 3.06 12.35 6.63
CA GLY A 82 4.33 11.76 6.17
C GLY A 82 4.27 10.87 4.92
N HIS A 83 3.07 10.62 4.39
CA HIS A 83 2.82 9.83 3.18
C HIS A 83 2.54 10.69 1.93
N VAL A 84 2.43 12.01 2.10
CA VAL A 84 2.17 12.97 1.02
C VAL A 84 3.49 13.58 0.57
N VAL A 85 3.86 13.37 -0.69
CA VAL A 85 5.09 13.92 -1.29
C VAL A 85 4.84 15.32 -1.85
N ASP A 86 3.69 15.51 -2.47
CA ASP A 86 3.27 16.76 -3.10
C ASP A 86 1.73 16.80 -3.19
N ALA A 87 1.15 17.99 -3.16
CA ALA A 87 -0.29 18.19 -3.25
C ALA A 87 -0.58 19.46 -4.05
N ALA A 88 -1.36 19.35 -5.13
CA ALA A 88 -1.73 20.47 -5.97
C ALA A 88 -3.19 20.39 -6.41
N ILE A 89 -3.83 21.54 -6.58
CA ILE A 89 -5.20 21.69 -7.05
C ILE A 89 -5.19 22.29 -8.44
N PHE A 90 -6.02 21.73 -9.31
CA PHE A 90 -6.26 22.20 -10.66
C PHE A 90 -7.72 22.61 -10.81
N ASN A 91 -7.96 23.65 -11.60
CA ASN A 91 -9.33 24.05 -11.94
C ASN A 91 -9.95 23.12 -13.01
N ALA A 92 -11.22 23.31 -13.34
CA ALA A 92 -11.93 22.50 -14.33
C ALA A 92 -11.32 22.57 -15.75
N GLN A 93 -10.52 23.60 -16.04
CA GLN A 93 -9.80 23.77 -17.30
C GLN A 93 -8.42 23.10 -17.30
N GLY A 94 -8.03 22.47 -16.18
CA GLY A 94 -6.72 21.85 -16.00
C GLY A 94 -5.61 22.84 -15.67
N ASN A 95 -5.93 24.11 -15.39
CA ASN A 95 -4.94 25.09 -14.99
C ASN A 95 -4.61 24.91 -13.50
N TYR A 96 -3.33 25.13 -13.18
CA TYR A 96 -2.84 25.14 -11.81
C TYR A 96 -3.55 26.24 -10.99
N PHE A 97 -4.10 25.87 -9.84
CA PHE A 97 -4.81 26.78 -8.94
C PHE A 97 -3.97 27.08 -7.69
N SER A 98 -3.44 26.04 -7.03
CA SER A 98 -2.63 26.17 -5.81
C SER A 98 -1.85 24.87 -5.51
N ALA A 99 -0.72 24.93 -4.80
CA ALA A 99 -0.01 23.80 -4.20
C ALA A 99 0.45 24.17 -2.79
#